data_AF-A0A961NDX2-F1
#
_entry.id   AF-A0A961NDX2-F1
#
_cell.length_a   1.000
_cell.length_b   1.000
_cell.length_c   1.000
_cell.angle_alpha   90.00
_cell.angle_beta   90.00
_cell.angle_gamma   90.00
#
_symmetry.space_group_name_H-M   'P 1'
#
loop_
_entity.id
_entity.type
_entity.pdbx_description
1 polymer ?
#
loop_
_entity_poly.entity_id
_entity_poly.type
_entity_poly.pdbx_seq_one_letter_code
_entity_poly.pdbx_strand_id
1 'polypeptide(L)'
;PFGLQMDVFRFDGSFLSLVVDLPGAAVAGLRREHLLRLGAIIATERPIEIFARLNIRHGPNTEQLVRELPHDAPGTLVEFDLAYSRLNEKRVERAWLDLIFETPDMNQVTLRDLTFARYRRAAL
;
A
#
# COMPACT_ATOMS: atom_id res chain seq x y z
N PRO A 1 -5.16 20.74 -7.26
CA PRO A 1 -4.55 19.46 -6.82
C PRO A 1 -5.63 18.39 -6.75
N PHE A 2 -5.37 17.20 -7.29
CA PHE A 2 -6.30 16.08 -7.23
C PHE A 2 -6.08 15.32 -5.91
N GLY A 3 -7.16 14.91 -5.26
CA GLY A 3 -7.14 14.13 -4.03
C GLY A 3 -8.45 13.36 -3.92
N LEU A 4 -8.42 12.23 -3.22
CA LEU A 4 -9.62 11.44 -2.94
C LEU A 4 -10.06 11.74 -1.51
N GLN A 5 -11.28 12.26 -1.36
CA GLN A 5 -11.93 12.40 -0.07
C GLN A 5 -13.04 11.36 0.04
N MET A 6 -13.07 10.66 1.17
CA MET A 6 -14.09 9.68 1.50
C MET A 6 -14.77 10.11 2.79
N ASP A 7 -16.06 10.38 2.72
CA ASP A 7 -16.92 10.59 3.89
C ASP A 7 -17.58 9.25 4.23
N VAL A 8 -17.15 8.62 5.32
CA VAL A 8 -17.67 7.33 5.76
C VAL A 8 -18.63 7.57 6.92
N PHE A 9 -19.91 7.34 6.67
CA PHE A 9 -20.97 7.48 7.68
C PHE A 9 -21.11 6.16 8.46
N ARG A 10 -22.35 5.68 8.64
CA ARG A 10 -22.61 4.36 9.21
C ARG A 10 -22.02 3.29 8.30
N PHE A 11 -20.99 2.62 8.79
CA PHE A 11 -20.31 1.52 8.11
C PHE A 11 -20.41 0.26 8.97
N ASP A 12 -21.20 -0.72 8.51
CA ASP A 12 -21.44 -1.96 9.26
C ASP A 12 -20.42 -3.07 8.93
N GLY A 13 -19.41 -2.76 8.10
CA GLY A 13 -18.31 -3.66 7.76
C GLY A 13 -17.15 -3.53 8.75
N SER A 14 -16.26 -4.52 8.78
CA SER A 14 -15.09 -4.51 9.67
C SER A 14 -13.97 -3.56 9.20
N PHE A 15 -13.84 -3.36 7.88
CA PHE A 15 -12.86 -2.44 7.30
C PHE A 15 -13.32 -1.95 5.92
N LEU A 16 -12.79 -0.80 5.50
CA LEU A 16 -12.90 -0.29 4.13
C LEU A 16 -11.56 -0.42 3.43
N SER A 17 -11.56 -0.91 2.18
CA SER A 17 -10.34 -1.08 1.38
C SER A 17 -10.41 -0.26 0.10
N LEU A 18 -9.48 0.66 -0.08
CA LEU A 18 -9.24 1.35 -1.34
C LEU A 18 -8.12 0.63 -2.12
N VAL A 19 -8.42 0.21 -3.34
CA VAL A 19 -7.47 -0.53 -4.19
C VAL A 19 -6.88 0.39 -5.25
N VAL A 20 -5.55 0.39 -5.37
CA VAL A 20 -4.79 1.16 -6.36
C VAL A 20 -3.91 0.21 -7.17
N ASP A 21 -4.22 0.05 -8.46
CA ASP A 21 -3.38 -0.72 -9.37
C ASP A 21 -2.06 0.01 -9.63
N LEU A 22 -0.94 -0.72 -9.53
CA LEU A 22 0.37 -0.20 -9.91
C LEU A 22 0.56 -0.32 -11.43
N PRO A 23 1.17 0.68 -12.09
CA PRO A 23 1.42 0.60 -13.52
C PRO A 23 2.37 -0.55 -13.85
N GLY A 24 2.27 -1.11 -15.07
CA GLY A 24 3.12 -2.22 -15.52
C GLY A 24 4.63 -1.93 -15.39
N ALA A 25 5.02 -0.66 -15.52
CA ALA A 25 6.41 -0.23 -15.33
C ALA A 25 6.94 -0.44 -13.89
N ALA A 26 6.06 -0.45 -12.88
CA ALA A 26 6.46 -0.69 -11.49
C ALA A 26 6.84 -2.15 -11.24
N VAL A 27 6.23 -3.08 -11.97
CA VAL A 27 6.48 -4.53 -11.82
C VAL A 27 7.49 -5.08 -12.83
N ALA A 28 7.74 -4.37 -13.92
CA ALA A 28 8.73 -4.76 -14.93
C ALA A 28 10.13 -4.88 -14.29
N GLY A 29 10.70 -6.09 -14.34
CA GLY A 29 12.01 -6.39 -13.75
C GLY A 29 12.05 -6.37 -12.22
N LEU A 30 10.90 -6.48 -11.54
CA LEU A 30 10.84 -6.59 -10.09
C LEU A 30 11.50 -7.90 -9.62
N ARG A 31 12.24 -7.79 -8.52
CA ARG A 31 13.10 -8.85 -7.96
C ARG A 31 13.05 -8.78 -6.45
N ARG A 32 13.38 -9.88 -5.78
CA ARG A 32 13.45 -9.99 -4.32
C ARG A 32 14.52 -9.10 -3.70
N GLU A 33 15.55 -8.72 -4.45
CA GLU A 33 16.57 -7.75 -4.00
C GLU A 33 16.03 -6.30 -3.95
N HIS A 34 14.79 -6.04 -4.38
CA HIS A 34 14.22 -4.71 -4.36
C HIS A 34 13.45 -4.43 -3.06
N LEU A 35 13.51 -3.17 -2.63
CA LEU A 35 12.60 -2.58 -1.66
C LEU A 35 11.58 -1.72 -2.43
N LEU A 36 10.30 -1.85 -2.09
CA LEU A 36 9.27 -0.94 -2.56
C LEU A 36 8.87 -0.01 -1.42
N ARG A 37 9.12 1.28 -1.59
CA ARG A 37 8.77 2.32 -0.64
C ARG A 37 7.46 2.96 -1.06
N LEU A 38 6.52 3.02 -0.13
CA LEU A 38 5.28 3.78 -0.23
C LEU A 38 5.43 5.06 0.61
N GLY A 39 5.25 6.21 -0.04
CA GLY A 39 4.97 7.49 0.61
C GLY A 39 3.49 7.81 0.49
N ALA A 40 2.85 8.17 1.60
CA ALA A 40 1.44 8.51 1.62
C ALA A 40 1.20 9.80 2.40
N ILE A 41 0.35 10.68 1.87
CA ILE A 41 -0.16 11.84 2.60
C ILE A 41 -1.65 11.63 2.82
N ILE A 42 -2.00 11.23 4.04
CA ILE A 42 -3.38 10.93 4.45
C ILE A 42 -3.73 11.87 5.60
N ALA A 43 -4.91 12.47 5.53
CA ALA A 43 -5.51 13.22 6.63
C ALA A 43 -6.81 12.53 7.04
N THR A 44 -7.02 12.38 8.34
CA THR A 44 -8.23 11.78 8.90
C THR A 44 -8.84 12.72 9.91
N GLU A 45 -10.17 12.77 10.00
CA GLU A 45 -10.86 13.59 11.01
C GLU A 45 -10.65 13.00 12.41
N ARG A 46 -10.64 11.67 12.52
CA ARG A 46 -10.38 10.91 13.75
C ARG A 46 -9.22 9.93 13.54
N PRO A 47 -8.44 9.62 14.59
CA PRO A 47 -7.46 8.54 14.53
C PRO A 47 -8.12 7.22 14.09
N ILE A 48 -7.46 6.49 13.20
CA ILE A 48 -8.00 5.28 12.56
C ILE A 48 -6.85 4.42 12.06
N GLU A 49 -6.76 3.15 12.45
CA GLU A 49 -5.67 2.28 11.99
C GLU A 49 -5.73 2.08 10.46
N ILE A 50 -4.59 2.30 9.79
CA ILE A 50 -4.47 2.18 8.33
C ILE A 50 -3.37 1.18 8.01
N PHE A 51 -3.71 0.18 7.21
CA PHE A 51 -2.77 -0.81 6.71
C PHE A 51 -2.61 -0.70 5.20
N ALA A 52 -1.36 -0.67 4.74
CA ALA A 52 -0.97 -0.79 3.36
C ALA A 52 -0.60 -2.26 3.07
N ARG A 53 -1.41 -2.94 2.26
CA ARG A 53 -1.13 -4.28 1.77
C ARG A 53 -0.71 -4.24 0.31
N LEU A 54 0.58 -4.47 0.06
CA LEU A 54 1.10 -4.66 -1.28
C LEU A 54 0.84 -6.10 -1.73
N ASN A 55 0.12 -6.24 -2.84
CA ASN A 55 -0.12 -7.51 -3.50
C ASN A 55 0.70 -7.59 -4.78
N ILE A 56 1.46 -8.67 -4.98
CA ILE A 56 2.21 -8.92 -6.21
C ILE A 56 1.79 -10.27 -6.76
N ARG A 57 1.13 -10.27 -7.92
CA ARG A 57 0.76 -11.50 -8.61
C ARG A 57 1.95 -12.05 -9.39
N HIS A 58 2.26 -13.32 -9.14
CA HIS A 58 3.29 -14.07 -9.85
C HIS A 58 2.73 -15.44 -10.30
N GLY A 59 2.25 -15.49 -11.54
CA GLY A 59 1.54 -16.65 -12.05
C GLY A 59 0.21 -16.93 -11.33
N PRO A 60 -0.01 -18.18 -10.84
CA PRO A 60 -1.22 -18.50 -10.08
C PRO A 60 -1.18 -17.95 -8.65
N ASN A 61 -0.02 -17.50 -8.18
CA ASN A 61 0.20 -17.10 -6.79
C ASN A 61 0.16 -15.57 -6.64
N THR A 62 -0.12 -15.10 -5.42
CA THR A 62 -0.01 -13.69 -5.05
C THR A 62 0.79 -13.60 -3.76
N GLU A 63 1.90 -12.86 -3.79
CA GLU A 63 2.58 -12.45 -2.55
C GLU A 63 1.83 -11.27 -1.95
N GLN A 64 1.63 -11.30 -0.63
CA GLN A 64 1.00 -10.21 0.13
C GLN A 64 1.96 -9.75 1.22
N LEU A 65 2.29 -8.47 1.23
CA LEU A 65 3.10 -7.84 2.26
C LEU A 65 2.28 -6.73 2.92
N VAL A 66 2.17 -6.75 4.24
CA VAL A 66 1.37 -5.79 5.01
C VAL A 66 2.28 -4.88 5.84
N ARG A 67 1.98 -3.59 5.84
CA ARG A 67 2.60 -2.56 6.67
C ARG A 67 1.53 -1.67 7.27
N GLU A 68 1.60 -1.44 8.56
CA GLU A 68 0.82 -0.39 9.21
C GLU A 68 1.41 0.98 8.83
N LEU A 69 0.55 1.95 8.55
CA LEU A 69 0.96 3.32 8.28
C LEU A 69 1.00 4.12 9.59
N PRO A 70 2.16 4.60 10.05
CA PRO A 70 2.23 5.44 11.24
C PRO A 70 1.37 6.71 11.13
N HIS A 71 0.69 7.06 12.23
CA HIS A 71 -0.22 8.21 12.36
C HIS A 71 0.48 9.54 12.64
N ASP A 72 1.73 9.50 13.10
CA ASP A 72 2.27 10.59 13.94
C ASP A 72 3.03 11.68 13.15
N ALA A 73 3.10 11.60 11.83
CA ALA A 73 3.87 12.54 11.02
C ALA A 73 3.20 12.89 9.67
N PRO A 74 3.28 14.15 9.22
CA PRO A 74 2.85 14.53 7.88
C PRO A 74 3.75 13.86 6.83
N GLY A 75 3.18 12.91 6.09
CA GLY A 75 3.91 12.11 5.10
C GLY A 75 4.47 10.85 5.73
N THR A 76 3.72 9.75 5.58
CA THR A 76 4.10 8.45 6.11
C THR A 76 4.91 7.68 5.06
N LEU A 77 6.04 7.12 5.47
CA LEU A 77 6.90 6.30 4.61
C LEU A 77 6.96 4.88 5.18
N VAL A 78 6.58 3.89 4.37
CA VAL A 78 6.72 2.47 4.71
C VAL A 78 7.44 1.72 3.60
N GLU A 79 8.18 0.66 3.98
CA GLU A 79 8.93 -0.17 3.04
C GLU A 79 8.48 -1.62 3.06
N PHE A 80 8.27 -2.16 1.87
CA PHE A 80 8.06 -3.57 1.61
C PHE A 80 9.38 -4.20 1.17
N ASP A 81 10.01 -4.98 2.06
CA ASP A 81 11.20 -5.76 1.74
C ASP A 81 10.80 -7.07 1.04
N LEU A 82 11.13 -7.16 -0.25
CA LEU A 82 10.79 -8.33 -1.06
C LEU A 82 11.76 -9.50 -0.83
N ALA A 83 12.87 -9.31 -0.11
CA ALA A 83 13.88 -10.34 0.10
C ALA A 83 13.29 -11.57 0.80
N TYR A 84 12.32 -11.36 1.69
CA TYR A 84 11.66 -12.41 2.47
C TYR A 84 10.39 -12.97 1.82
N SER A 85 9.99 -12.45 0.65
CA SER A 85 8.84 -12.95 -0.09
C SER A 85 9.12 -14.28 -0.79
N ARG A 86 8.06 -15.01 -1.15
CA ARG A 86 8.13 -16.22 -2.00
C ARG A 86 7.93 -15.88 -3.49
N LEU A 87 8.25 -14.65 -3.87
CA LEU A 87 8.05 -14.12 -5.21
C LEU A 87 8.80 -14.94 -6.27
N ASN A 88 8.07 -15.42 -7.28
CA ASN A 88 8.67 -15.94 -8.50
C ASN A 88 8.96 -14.78 -9.46
N GLU A 89 10.19 -14.28 -9.43
CA GLU A 89 10.64 -13.10 -10.20
C GLU A 89 10.43 -13.23 -11.72
N LYS A 90 10.50 -14.46 -12.26
CA LYS A 90 10.29 -14.71 -13.69
C LYS A 90 8.84 -14.65 -14.12
N ARG A 91 7.91 -14.57 -13.17
CA ARG A 91 6.46 -14.68 -13.38
C ARG A 91 5.68 -13.50 -12.84
N VAL A 92 6.32 -12.40 -12.49
CA VAL A 92 5.62 -11.19 -12.02
C VAL A 92 4.75 -10.63 -13.14
N GLU A 93 3.45 -10.48 -12.88
CA GLU A 93 2.45 -10.08 -13.88
C GLU A 93 1.85 -8.71 -13.58
N ARG A 94 1.45 -8.46 -12.33
CA ARG A 94 0.86 -7.19 -11.88
C ARG A 94 1.03 -7.01 -10.37
N ALA A 95 0.88 -5.78 -9.89
CA ALA A 95 0.82 -5.48 -8.48
C ALA A 95 -0.24 -4.41 -8.20
N TRP A 96 -0.78 -4.43 -6.99
CA TRP A 96 -1.74 -3.43 -6.52
C TRP A 96 -1.58 -3.22 -5.02
N LEU A 97 -1.95 -2.02 -4.56
CA LEU A 97 -1.97 -1.65 -3.16
C LEU A 97 -3.42 -1.68 -2.67
N ASP A 98 -3.66 -2.38 -1.57
CA ASP A 98 -4.87 -2.17 -0.77
C ASP A 98 -4.51 -1.23 0.39
N LEU A 99 -5.19 -0.08 0.47
CA LEU A 99 -5.22 0.75 1.67
C LEU A 99 -6.45 0.37 2.48
N ILE A 100 -6.21 -0.25 3.63
CA ILE A 100 -7.23 -0.82 4.52
C ILE A 100 -7.38 0.12 5.71
N PHE A 101 -8.59 0.62 5.91
CA PHE A 101 -8.98 1.49 7.02
C PHE A 101 -9.85 0.67 7.96
N GLU A 102 -9.36 0.39 9.18
CA GLU A 102 -10.11 -0.38 10.17
C GLU A 102 -11.15 0.47 10.89
N THR A 103 -12.35 -0.06 11.12
CA THR A 103 -13.45 0.65 11.79
C THR A 103 -13.64 2.09 11.29
N PRO A 104 -13.91 2.31 9.99
CA PRO A 104 -13.90 3.64 9.38
C PRO A 104 -15.16 4.47 9.65
N ASP A 105 -16.03 4.04 10.56
CA ASP A 105 -17.34 4.65 10.73
C ASP A 105 -17.25 6.09 11.27
N MET A 106 -18.15 6.94 10.76
CA MET A 106 -18.26 8.33 11.17
C MET A 106 -16.93 9.09 11.10
N ASN A 107 -16.16 8.85 10.04
CA ASN A 107 -14.85 9.44 9.82
C ASN A 107 -14.71 9.95 8.38
N GLN A 108 -14.00 11.07 8.22
CA GLN A 108 -13.58 11.56 6.92
C GLN A 108 -12.11 11.23 6.71
N VAL A 109 -11.80 10.65 5.55
CA VAL A 109 -10.43 10.33 5.13
C VAL A 109 -10.11 11.05 3.83
N THR A 110 -9.04 11.84 3.83
CA THR A 110 -8.50 12.49 2.63
C THR A 110 -7.15 11.90 2.26
N LEU A 111 -7.10 11.22 1.12
CA LEU A 111 -5.88 10.76 0.48
C LEU A 111 -5.39 11.84 -0.49
N ARG A 112 -4.32 12.55 -0.12
CA ARG A 112 -3.77 13.64 -0.93
C ARG A 112 -2.73 13.18 -1.94
N ASP A 113 -1.88 12.25 -1.54
CA ASP A 113 -0.82 11.74 -2.40
C ASP A 113 -0.44 10.31 -2.04
N LEU A 114 -0.06 9.54 -3.07
CA LEU A 114 0.52 8.22 -3.00
C LEU A 114 1.71 8.13 -3.96
N THR A 115 2.90 8.01 -3.40
CA THR A 115 4.14 7.90 -4.16
C THR A 115 4.77 6.53 -3.94
N PHE A 116 5.10 5.83 -5.02
CA PHE A 116 5.88 4.60 -4.97
C PHE A 116 7.29 4.82 -5.52
N ALA A 117 8.28 4.27 -4.81
CA ALA A 117 9.66 4.24 -5.27
C ALA A 117 10.24 2.81 -5.13
N ARG A 118 11.07 2.41 -6.10
CA ARG A 118 11.76 1.13 -6.09
C ARG A 118 13.24 1.35 -5.87
N TYR A 119 13.79 0.72 -4.83
CA TYR A 119 15.21 0.74 -4.50
C TYR A 119 15.79 -0.67 -4.57
N ARG A 120 17.11 -0.79 -4.76
CA ARG A 120 17.82 -2.04 -4.46
C ARG A 120 18.16 -2.05 -2.98
N ARG A 121 17.93 -3.18 -2.32
CA ARG A 121 18.36 -3.45 -0.95
C ARG A 121 19.90 -3.46 -0.91
N ALA A 122 20.49 -2.94 0.17
CA ALA A 122 21.92 -3.08 0.39
C ALA A 122 22.30 -4.55 0.59
N ALA A 123 23.47 -4.95 0.07
CA ALA A 123 24.04 -6.26 0.36
C ALA A 123 24.55 -6.26 1.82
N LEU A 124 24.19 -7.30 2.58
CA LEU A 124 24.83 -7.65 3.85
C LEU A 124 25.80 -8.80 3.59
#